data_AF-A0A7C3C2L4-F1
#
_entry.id   AF-A0A7C3C2L4-F1
#
_cell.length_a   1.000
_cell.length_b   1.000
_cell.length_c   1.000
_cell.angle_alpha   90.00
_cell.angle_beta   90.00
_cell.angle_gamma   90.00
#
_symmetry.space_group_name_H-M   'P 1'
#
loop_
_entity.id
_entity.type
_entity.pdbx_description
1 polymer ?
#
loop_
_entity_poly.entity_id
_entity_poly.type
_entity_poly.pdbx_seq_one_letter_code
_entity_poly.pdbx_strand_id
1 'polypeptide(L)'
;MELWTLSPLAHGRGAFPRDEEGRPYFPGRDLREAVLAAAFLYATRKDEGFKRRVRAALLAEHADLKALARALEDELFARYAFLEKLAPPERLYPEGAVRPRRVLLVDLKSGEVLRDEEVEVFEGALPLPWELGEAERNWLSAAGRSLAEALATMELELVRAHLPQLEPFYQDLKSRRLKGATWPLRVGYWGEDPFRARLLAFRRVPEVRRALERLRYRIEPRRLLYLPKDRATLGWAQVV
;
A
#
# COMPACT_ATOMS: atom_id res chain seq x y z
N MET A 1 17.46 -4.30 9.46
CA MET A 1 16.59 -4.47 8.28
C MET A 1 16.38 -3.10 7.69
N GLU A 2 16.20 -3.00 6.38
CA GLU A 2 16.02 -1.70 5.71
C GLU A 2 14.92 -1.78 4.68
N LEU A 3 14.20 -0.67 4.51
CA LEU A 3 13.29 -0.50 3.39
C LEU A 3 13.97 0.29 2.28
N TRP A 4 14.03 -0.29 1.09
CA TRP A 4 14.58 0.33 -0.11
C TRP A 4 13.48 0.76 -1.07
N THR A 5 13.55 1.99 -1.58
CA THR A 5 12.57 2.51 -2.54
C THR A 5 12.76 1.85 -3.91
N LEU A 6 11.71 1.22 -4.44
CA LEU A 6 11.65 0.74 -5.83
C LEU A 6 11.07 1.81 -6.78
N SER A 7 10.29 2.73 -6.22
CA SER A 7 9.84 3.99 -6.79
C SER A 7 9.77 5.02 -5.66
N PRO A 8 9.80 6.33 -5.96
CA PRO A 8 9.75 7.34 -4.91
C PRO A 8 8.52 7.20 -3.99
N LEU A 9 8.70 7.46 -2.70
CA LEU A 9 7.62 7.42 -1.70
C LEU A 9 7.18 8.84 -1.36
N ALA A 10 5.89 9.04 -1.07
CA ALA A 10 5.38 10.30 -0.53
C ALA A 10 4.66 10.03 0.79
N HIS A 11 4.66 10.99 1.71
CA HIS A 11 3.86 10.91 2.93
C HIS A 11 2.39 11.32 2.70
N GLY A 12 2.19 12.38 1.93
CA GLY A 12 0.90 13.02 1.75
C GLY A 12 0.93 14.07 0.64
N ARG A 13 -0.05 14.96 0.66
CA ARG A 13 -0.05 16.14 -0.21
C ARG A 13 0.93 17.15 0.38
N GLY A 14 1.96 17.52 -0.38
CA GLY A 14 2.98 18.49 0.03
C GLY A 14 4.23 17.84 0.63
N ALA A 15 4.76 18.46 1.68
CA ALA A 15 6.04 18.11 2.28
C ALA A 15 5.95 16.95 3.28
N PHE A 16 7.06 16.24 3.50
CA PHE A 16 7.21 15.36 4.65
C PHE A 16 7.12 16.16 5.95
N PRO A 17 6.63 15.57 7.05
CA PRO A 17 6.72 16.21 8.34
C PRO A 17 8.20 16.38 8.74
N ARG A 18 8.48 17.44 9.51
CA ARG A 18 9.81 17.78 10.00
C ARG A 18 9.86 17.65 11.52
N ASP A 19 11.01 17.26 12.06
CA ASP A 19 11.28 17.31 13.50
C ASP A 19 11.57 18.74 13.97
N GLU A 20 11.90 18.89 15.25
CA GLU A 20 12.23 20.17 15.86
C GLU A 20 13.48 20.84 15.24
N GLU A 21 14.38 20.05 14.63
CA GLU A 21 15.56 20.53 13.92
C GLU A 21 15.33 20.78 12.42
N GLY A 22 14.09 20.62 11.94
CA GLY A 22 13.73 20.82 10.53
C GLY A 22 14.08 19.65 9.61
N ARG A 23 14.50 18.49 10.15
CA ARG A 23 14.85 17.31 9.36
C ARG A 23 13.59 16.52 8.97
N PRO A 24 13.46 16.09 7.70
CA PRO A 24 12.34 15.28 7.27
C PRO A 24 12.34 13.92 7.94
N TYR A 25 11.16 13.45 8.30
CA TYR A 25 10.96 12.07 8.73
C TYR A 25 9.79 11.41 7.99
N PHE A 26 9.88 10.10 7.83
CA PHE A 26 8.82 9.24 7.33
C PHE A 26 7.98 8.74 8.52
N PRO A 27 6.66 9.00 8.55
CA PRO A 27 5.82 8.54 9.65
C PRO A 27 5.73 7.02 9.74
N GLY A 28 5.99 6.46 10.91
CA GLY A 28 5.91 5.02 11.17
C GLY A 28 4.53 4.43 10.83
N ARG A 29 3.47 5.22 11.01
CA ARG A 29 2.10 4.84 10.64
C ARG A 29 1.94 4.41 9.18
N ASP A 30 2.63 5.07 8.26
CA ASP A 30 2.51 4.80 6.82
C ASP A 30 3.12 3.45 6.45
N LEU A 31 4.23 3.10 7.10
CA LEU A 31 4.85 1.80 6.99
C LEU A 31 3.95 0.73 7.60
N ARG A 32 3.45 0.95 8.82
CA ARG A 32 2.50 0.04 9.50
C ARG A 32 1.28 -0.23 8.63
N GLU A 33 0.68 0.79 8.03
CA GLU A 33 -0.47 0.63 7.12
C GLU A 33 -0.17 -0.30 5.95
N ALA A 34 1.02 -0.19 5.35
CA ALA A 34 1.45 -1.03 4.24
C ALA A 34 1.67 -2.49 4.68
N VAL A 35 2.26 -2.71 5.85
CA VAL A 35 2.41 -4.05 6.47
C VAL A 35 1.05 -4.69 6.68
N LEU A 36 0.13 -3.97 7.33
CA LEU A 36 -1.21 -4.45 7.64
C LEU A 36 -2.00 -4.72 6.36
N ALA A 37 -1.85 -3.89 5.33
CA ALA A 37 -2.47 -4.15 4.04
C ALA A 37 -2.01 -5.47 3.41
N ALA A 38 -0.71 -5.74 3.45
CA ALA A 38 -0.14 -6.97 2.91
C ALA A 38 -0.60 -8.19 3.72
N ALA A 39 -0.49 -8.10 5.05
CA ALA A 39 -0.92 -9.10 5.99
C ALA A 39 -2.40 -9.47 5.82
N PHE A 40 -3.26 -8.45 5.71
CA PHE A 40 -4.71 -8.63 5.59
C PHE A 40 -5.10 -9.37 4.31
N LEU A 41 -4.57 -8.95 3.16
CA LEU A 41 -4.87 -9.62 1.89
C LEU A 41 -4.39 -11.07 1.93
N TYR A 42 -3.17 -11.29 2.42
CA TYR A 42 -2.57 -12.62 2.49
C TYR A 42 -3.36 -13.56 3.40
N ALA A 43 -3.71 -13.11 4.60
CA ALA A 43 -4.56 -13.83 5.53
C ALA A 43 -5.91 -14.18 4.89
N THR A 44 -6.56 -13.21 4.23
CA THR A 44 -7.83 -13.43 3.53
C THR A 44 -7.74 -14.50 2.44
N ARG A 45 -6.59 -14.64 1.78
CA ARG A 45 -6.37 -15.64 0.73
C ARG A 45 -6.01 -17.02 1.27
N LYS A 46 -5.40 -17.11 2.45
CA LYS A 46 -4.82 -18.35 2.99
C LYS A 46 -5.64 -18.99 4.09
N ASP A 47 -6.45 -18.21 4.82
CA ASP A 47 -7.24 -18.67 5.95
C ASP A 47 -8.73 -18.46 5.65
N GLU A 48 -9.43 -19.54 5.28
CA GLU A 48 -10.87 -19.51 4.99
C GLU A 48 -11.72 -19.18 6.24
N GLY A 49 -11.21 -19.42 7.45
CA GLY A 49 -11.85 -18.98 8.68
C GLY A 49 -11.80 -17.45 8.82
N PHE A 50 -10.62 -16.86 8.65
CA PHE A 50 -10.41 -15.41 8.65
C PHE A 50 -11.24 -14.73 7.55
N LYS A 51 -11.20 -15.25 6.32
CA LYS A 51 -11.99 -14.73 5.20
C LYS A 51 -13.50 -14.72 5.47
N ARG A 52 -14.03 -15.75 6.15
CA ARG A 52 -15.45 -15.78 6.55
C ARG A 52 -15.78 -14.69 7.57
N ARG A 53 -14.91 -14.46 8.57
CA ARG A 53 -15.10 -13.39 9.55
C ARG A 53 -15.01 -12.01 8.93
N VAL A 54 -13.99 -11.78 8.10
CA VAL A 54 -13.86 -10.53 7.32
C VAL A 54 -15.09 -10.30 6.45
N ARG A 55 -15.58 -11.32 5.75
CA ARG A 55 -16.81 -11.22 4.95
C ARG A 55 -18.01 -10.86 5.81
N ALA A 56 -18.16 -11.50 6.98
CA ALA A 56 -19.26 -11.18 7.90
C ALA A 56 -19.15 -9.73 8.39
N ALA A 57 -17.96 -9.26 8.76
CA ALA A 57 -17.71 -7.87 9.12
C ALA A 57 -18.06 -6.91 7.96
N LEU A 58 -17.65 -7.22 6.72
CA LEU A 58 -17.98 -6.40 5.54
C LEU A 58 -19.48 -6.33 5.21
N LEU A 59 -20.26 -7.33 5.64
CA LEU A 59 -21.71 -7.39 5.41
C LEU A 59 -22.53 -6.86 6.60
N ALA A 60 -21.90 -6.62 7.75
CA ALA A 60 -22.52 -5.98 8.89
C ALA A 60 -22.82 -4.50 8.61
N GLU A 61 -23.72 -3.90 9.40
CA GLU A 61 -23.97 -2.47 9.34
C GLU A 61 -22.84 -1.69 10.01
N HIS A 62 -22.34 -0.67 9.32
CA HIS A 62 -21.29 0.23 9.82
C HIS A 62 -21.73 1.67 9.63
N ALA A 63 -21.42 2.52 10.61
CA ALA A 63 -21.69 3.95 10.52
C ALA A 63 -20.85 4.63 9.42
N ASP A 64 -19.57 4.23 9.30
CA ASP A 64 -18.62 4.80 8.34
C ASP A 64 -17.49 3.81 7.99
N LEU A 65 -16.59 4.23 7.09
CA LEU A 65 -15.41 3.46 6.70
C LEU A 65 -14.39 3.27 7.82
N LYS A 66 -14.35 4.18 8.81
CA LYS A 66 -13.39 4.14 9.91
C LYS A 66 -13.76 3.03 10.90
N ALA A 67 -15.05 2.91 11.22
CA ALA A 67 -15.60 1.82 12.02
C ALA A 67 -15.31 0.46 11.37
N LEU A 68 -15.56 0.34 10.06
CA LEU A 68 -15.25 -0.85 9.29
C LEU A 68 -13.74 -1.16 9.32
N ALA A 69 -12.88 -0.16 9.07
CA ALA A 69 -11.43 -0.36 9.09
C ALA A 69 -10.92 -0.88 10.44
N ARG A 70 -11.46 -0.37 11.55
CA ARG A 70 -11.13 -0.85 12.90
C ARG A 70 -11.55 -2.30 13.11
N ALA A 71 -12.78 -2.65 12.77
CA ALA A 71 -13.28 -4.03 12.90
C ALA A 71 -12.42 -5.04 12.11
N LEU A 72 -11.94 -4.65 10.93
CA LEU A 72 -11.06 -5.47 10.11
C LEU A 72 -9.65 -5.62 10.68
N GLU A 73 -9.13 -4.57 11.32
CA GLU A 73 -7.82 -4.59 11.99
C GLU A 73 -7.88 -5.44 13.27
N ASP A 74 -8.96 -5.34 14.04
CA ASP A 74 -9.20 -6.18 15.23
C ASP A 74 -9.21 -7.67 14.87
N GLU A 75 -9.89 -8.05 13.77
CA GLU A 75 -9.88 -9.42 13.26
C GLU A 75 -8.47 -9.91 12.87
N LEU A 76 -7.66 -9.02 12.29
CA LEU A 76 -6.30 -9.34 11.86
C LEU A 76 -5.40 -9.60 13.06
N PHE A 77 -5.44 -8.74 14.08
CA PHE A 77 -4.61 -8.87 15.28
C PHE A 77 -5.04 -10.04 16.16
N ALA A 78 -6.34 -10.29 16.29
CA ALA A 78 -6.84 -11.49 16.97
C ALA A 78 -6.26 -12.78 16.37
N ARG A 79 -5.98 -12.79 15.06
CA ARG A 79 -5.39 -13.95 14.37
C ARG A 79 -3.86 -13.96 14.35
N TYR A 80 -3.23 -12.79 14.26
CA TYR A 80 -1.79 -12.61 14.09
C TYR A 80 -1.24 -11.54 15.04
N ALA A 81 -1.23 -11.84 16.34
CA ALA A 81 -0.81 -10.91 17.40
C ALA A 81 0.62 -10.36 17.22
N PHE A 82 1.53 -11.10 16.55
CA PHE A 82 2.89 -10.60 16.30
C PHE A 82 2.92 -9.32 15.44
N LEU A 83 1.87 -9.06 14.64
CA LEU A 83 1.77 -7.82 13.86
C LEU A 83 1.63 -6.57 14.74
N GLU A 84 1.18 -6.71 15.99
CA GLU A 84 1.16 -5.59 16.95
C GLU A 84 2.57 -5.16 17.35
N LYS A 85 3.52 -6.10 17.37
CA LYS A 85 4.94 -5.86 17.69
C LYS A 85 5.67 -5.14 16.56
N LEU A 86 5.11 -5.13 15.35
CA LEU A 86 5.64 -4.43 14.18
C LEU A 86 5.30 -2.93 14.20
N ALA A 87 5.14 -2.30 15.36
CA ALA A 87 4.94 -0.86 15.47
C ALA A 87 6.29 -0.15 15.28
N PRO A 88 6.60 0.42 14.10
CA PRO A 88 7.79 1.26 13.97
C PRO A 88 7.65 2.50 14.85
N PRO A 89 8.77 3.12 15.26
CA PRO A 89 8.73 4.43 15.89
C PRO A 89 8.03 5.43 14.96
N GLU A 90 7.39 6.44 15.55
CA GLU A 90 6.63 7.41 14.77
C GLU A 90 7.52 8.15 13.77
N ARG A 91 8.77 8.41 14.12
CA ARG A 91 9.74 9.11 13.27
C ARG A 91 10.77 8.11 12.75
N LEU A 92 10.76 7.85 11.44
CA LEU A 92 11.81 7.12 10.74
C LEU A 92 12.59 8.10 9.86
N TYR A 93 13.90 8.16 10.02
CA TYR A 93 14.72 9.13 9.28
C TYR A 93 15.22 8.52 7.97
N PRO A 94 14.82 9.07 6.81
CA PRO A 94 15.24 8.56 5.51
C PRO A 94 16.74 8.79 5.26
N GLU A 95 17.41 7.76 4.77
CA GLU A 95 18.76 7.83 4.22
C GLU A 95 18.66 7.97 2.70
N GLY A 96 18.60 9.21 2.22
CA GLY A 96 18.49 9.48 0.79
C GLY A 96 17.99 10.89 0.48
N ALA A 97 17.52 11.08 -0.75
CA ALA A 97 17.06 12.38 -1.21
C ALA A 97 15.57 12.56 -0.88
N VAL A 98 15.26 13.61 -0.13
CA VAL A 98 13.89 14.15 0.01
C VAL A 98 13.82 15.42 -0.84
N ARG A 99 12.96 15.44 -1.85
CA ARG A 99 12.87 16.57 -2.78
C ARG A 99 11.48 16.75 -3.37
N PRO A 100 11.07 17.99 -3.71
CA PRO A 100 9.84 18.23 -4.44
C PRO A 100 9.90 17.60 -5.84
N ARG A 101 8.77 17.01 -6.25
CA ARG A 101 8.54 16.47 -7.59
C ARG A 101 7.12 16.78 -8.02
N ARG A 102 6.96 17.14 -9.30
CA ARG A 102 5.66 17.20 -9.95
C ARG A 102 5.08 15.80 -10.10
N VAL A 103 3.85 15.62 -9.62
CA VAL A 103 3.07 14.38 -9.68
C VAL A 103 1.69 14.66 -10.25
N LEU A 104 1.14 13.68 -10.96
CA LEU A 104 -0.22 13.73 -11.47
C LEU A 104 -1.07 12.71 -10.71
N LEU A 105 -2.20 13.12 -10.15
CA LEU A 105 -3.22 12.18 -9.74
C LEU A 105 -4.00 11.77 -10.98
N VAL A 106 -3.94 10.50 -11.34
CA VAL A 106 -4.61 9.95 -12.53
C VAL A 106 -5.69 8.96 -12.14
N ASP A 107 -6.83 9.00 -12.82
CA ASP A 107 -7.80 7.91 -12.79
C ASP A 107 -7.37 6.84 -13.82
N LEU A 108 -6.98 5.66 -13.36
CA LEU A 108 -6.50 4.59 -14.20
C LEU A 108 -7.55 4.04 -15.17
N LYS A 109 -8.84 4.24 -14.89
CA LYS A 109 -9.94 3.74 -15.73
C LYS A 109 -10.31 4.73 -16.84
N SER A 110 -10.17 6.03 -16.65
CA SER A 110 -10.42 7.00 -17.72
C SER A 110 -9.13 7.49 -18.39
N GLY A 111 -7.99 7.37 -17.71
CA GLY A 111 -6.73 8.04 -18.08
C GLY A 111 -6.72 9.54 -17.76
N GLU A 112 -7.78 10.04 -17.13
CA GLU A 112 -7.93 11.46 -16.83
C GLU A 112 -6.95 11.90 -15.74
N VAL A 113 -6.29 13.04 -15.98
CA VAL A 113 -5.52 13.75 -14.96
C VAL A 113 -6.50 14.52 -14.09
N LEU A 114 -6.70 14.03 -12.87
CA LEU A 114 -7.59 14.65 -11.88
C LEU A 114 -6.94 15.84 -11.20
N ARG A 115 -5.62 15.77 -10.97
CA ARG A 115 -4.82 16.83 -10.35
C ARG A 115 -3.39 16.81 -10.85
N ASP A 116 -2.78 17.98 -10.84
CA ASP A 116 -1.36 18.22 -11.08
C ASP A 116 -0.82 19.01 -9.89
N GLU A 117 0.08 18.40 -9.12
CA GLU A 117 0.56 18.96 -7.86
C GLU A 117 2.05 18.68 -7.66
N GLU A 118 2.71 19.50 -6.85
CA GLU A 118 4.06 19.24 -6.37
C GLU A 118 3.98 18.59 -4.99
N VAL A 119 4.70 17.47 -4.82
CA VAL A 119 4.82 16.77 -3.54
C VAL A 119 6.28 16.47 -3.26
N GLU A 120 6.67 16.45 -1.99
CA GLU A 120 7.97 15.90 -1.65
C GLU A 120 7.94 14.38 -1.75
N VAL A 121 8.96 13.84 -2.40
CA VAL A 121 9.18 12.41 -2.47
C VAL A 121 10.52 12.04 -1.85
N PHE A 122 10.58 10.84 -1.31
CA PHE A 122 11.77 10.21 -0.79
C PHE A 122 12.24 9.10 -1.74
N GLU A 123 13.53 9.10 -2.04
CA GLU A 123 14.25 8.06 -2.80
C GLU A 123 15.51 7.66 -2.01
N GLY A 124 15.63 6.38 -1.61
CA GLY A 124 16.74 5.89 -0.81
C GLY A 124 16.42 4.68 0.06
N ALA A 125 17.10 4.58 1.21
CA ALA A 125 16.91 3.55 2.22
C ALA A 125 16.29 4.13 3.50
N LEU A 126 15.44 3.35 4.16
CA LEU A 126 14.82 3.71 5.44
C LEU A 126 15.15 2.61 6.47
N PRO A 127 16.02 2.89 7.46
CA PRO A 127 16.35 1.93 8.50
C PRO A 127 15.12 1.49 9.29
N LEU A 128 14.97 0.18 9.51
CA LEU A 128 13.84 -0.39 10.25
C LEU A 128 14.32 -1.05 11.55
N PRO A 129 13.72 -0.72 12.71
CA PRO A 129 14.14 -1.25 14.00
C PRO A 129 13.51 -2.62 14.34
N TRP A 130 13.04 -3.35 13.33
CA TRP A 130 12.36 -4.63 13.56
C TRP A 130 13.36 -5.76 13.76
N GLU A 131 13.20 -6.46 14.87
CA GLU A 131 13.84 -7.74 15.13
C GLU A 131 12.81 -8.85 14.97
N LEU A 132 12.94 -9.63 13.90
CA LEU A 132 11.98 -10.68 13.55
C LEU A 132 12.65 -12.04 13.48
N GLY A 133 11.94 -13.05 13.96
CA GLY A 133 12.30 -14.44 13.72
C GLY A 133 12.16 -14.82 12.25
N GLU A 134 12.79 -15.92 11.85
CA GLU A 134 12.74 -16.40 10.45
C GLU A 134 11.30 -16.68 9.98
N ALA A 135 10.48 -17.28 10.84
CA ALA A 135 9.08 -17.58 10.52
C ALA A 135 8.27 -16.31 10.20
N GLU A 136 8.45 -15.24 10.98
CA GLU A 136 7.77 -13.97 10.79
C GLU A 136 8.24 -13.28 9.50
N ARG A 137 9.56 -13.28 9.25
CA ARG A 137 10.14 -12.76 8.00
C ARG A 137 9.59 -13.49 6.77
N ASN A 138 9.56 -14.82 6.80
CA ASN A 138 9.04 -15.64 5.71
C ASN A 138 7.55 -15.36 5.47
N TRP A 139 6.77 -15.23 6.55
CA TRP A 139 5.36 -14.91 6.46
C TRP A 139 5.12 -13.52 5.87
N LEU A 140 5.84 -12.48 6.34
CA LEU A 140 5.71 -11.11 5.84
C LEU A 140 6.18 -10.97 4.38
N SER A 141 7.25 -11.67 4.01
CA SER A 141 7.70 -11.73 2.61
C SER A 141 6.62 -12.34 1.71
N ALA A 142 6.00 -13.45 2.12
CA ALA A 142 4.88 -14.05 1.39
C ALA A 142 3.67 -13.11 1.30
N ALA A 143 3.36 -12.40 2.40
CA ALA A 143 2.26 -11.45 2.45
C ALA A 143 2.49 -10.25 1.52
N GLY A 144 3.67 -9.66 1.58
CA GLY A 144 4.12 -8.57 0.71
C GLY A 144 4.02 -8.92 -0.76
N ARG A 145 4.57 -10.08 -1.16
CA ARG A 145 4.46 -10.57 -2.55
C ARG A 145 3.01 -10.74 -2.98
N SER A 146 2.17 -11.34 -2.12
CA SER A 146 0.76 -11.55 -2.43
C SER A 146 0.02 -10.25 -2.75
N LEU A 147 0.27 -9.19 -1.98
CA LEU A 147 -0.31 -7.87 -2.23
C LEU A 147 0.31 -7.20 -3.43
N ALA A 148 1.64 -7.14 -3.51
CA ALA A 148 2.36 -6.46 -4.57
C ALA A 148 2.01 -7.03 -5.96
N GLU A 149 1.95 -8.36 -6.09
CA GLU A 149 1.55 -9.02 -7.33
C GLU A 149 0.09 -8.76 -7.69
N ALA A 150 -0.81 -8.81 -6.70
CA ALA A 150 -2.23 -8.56 -6.92
C ALA A 150 -2.49 -7.13 -7.39
N LEU A 151 -1.87 -6.17 -6.71
CA LEU A 151 -1.99 -4.75 -7.01
C LEU A 151 -1.34 -4.44 -8.36
N ALA A 152 -0.08 -4.83 -8.58
CA ALA A 152 0.61 -4.59 -9.85
C ALA A 152 -0.11 -5.25 -11.05
N THR A 153 -0.74 -6.40 -10.86
CA THR A 153 -1.53 -7.04 -11.92
C THR A 153 -2.80 -6.26 -12.23
N MET A 154 -3.54 -5.85 -11.19
CA MET A 154 -4.76 -5.06 -11.38
C MET A 154 -4.44 -3.67 -11.98
N GLU A 155 -3.39 -2.99 -11.51
CA GLU A 155 -2.97 -1.70 -12.05
C GLU A 155 -2.51 -1.85 -13.50
N LEU A 156 -1.75 -2.91 -13.84
CA LEU A 156 -1.35 -3.21 -15.22
C LEU A 156 -2.55 -3.42 -16.15
N GLU A 157 -3.59 -4.13 -15.69
CA GLU A 157 -4.83 -4.34 -16.45
C GLU A 157 -5.50 -3.01 -16.82
N LEU A 158 -5.50 -2.03 -15.90
CA LEU A 158 -6.12 -0.72 -16.11
C LEU A 158 -5.26 0.20 -16.98
N VAL A 159 -3.94 0.27 -16.73
CA VAL A 159 -3.04 1.18 -17.49
C VAL A 159 -2.92 0.79 -18.96
N ARG A 160 -3.04 -0.50 -19.31
CA ARG A 160 -2.98 -0.95 -20.71
C ARG A 160 -4.01 -0.26 -21.62
N ALA A 161 -5.18 0.05 -21.07
CA ALA A 161 -6.25 0.67 -21.84
C ALA A 161 -6.11 2.19 -21.95
N HIS A 162 -5.61 2.85 -20.90
CA HIS A 162 -5.72 4.32 -20.77
C HIS A 162 -4.40 5.06 -20.50
N LEU A 163 -3.35 4.37 -20.06
CA LEU A 163 -2.04 4.94 -19.72
C LEU A 163 -0.89 3.99 -20.16
N PRO A 164 -0.79 3.62 -21.45
CA PRO A 164 0.16 2.61 -21.94
C PRO A 164 1.62 2.95 -21.65
N GLN A 165 1.97 4.22 -21.46
CA GLN A 165 3.30 4.65 -21.04
C GLN A 165 3.75 4.09 -19.68
N LEU A 166 2.82 3.62 -18.84
CA LEU A 166 3.10 2.96 -17.57
C LEU A 166 3.30 1.45 -17.69
N GLU A 167 2.92 0.84 -18.81
CA GLU A 167 3.05 -0.61 -18.97
C GLU A 167 4.50 -1.12 -18.78
N PRO A 168 5.54 -0.50 -19.37
CA PRO A 168 6.92 -0.94 -19.16
C PRO A 168 7.34 -0.95 -17.69
N PHE A 169 6.88 0.04 -16.91
CA PHE A 169 7.15 0.13 -15.48
C PHE A 169 6.56 -1.07 -14.72
N TYR A 170 5.29 -1.40 -14.97
CA TYR A 170 4.63 -2.53 -14.31
C TYR A 170 5.19 -3.89 -14.76
N GLN A 171 5.58 -4.01 -16.03
CA GLN A 171 6.25 -5.21 -16.53
C GLN A 171 7.61 -5.43 -15.84
N ASP A 172 8.43 -4.38 -15.70
CA ASP A 172 9.71 -4.43 -14.99
C ASP A 172 9.52 -4.73 -13.49
N LEU A 173 8.55 -4.06 -12.86
CA LEU A 173 8.18 -4.28 -11.47
C LEU A 173 7.85 -5.77 -11.21
N LYS A 174 6.93 -6.35 -11.99
CA LYS A 174 6.52 -7.76 -11.84
C LYS A 174 7.61 -8.76 -12.22
N SER A 175 8.41 -8.47 -13.24
CA SER A 175 9.36 -9.44 -13.78
C SER A 175 10.68 -9.48 -13.00
N ARG A 176 11.06 -8.38 -12.34
CA ARG A 176 12.37 -8.23 -11.68
C ARG A 176 12.24 -7.73 -10.24
N ARG A 177 11.64 -6.56 -10.03
CA ARG A 177 11.71 -5.84 -8.75
C ARG A 177 10.93 -6.49 -7.61
N LEU A 178 9.92 -7.30 -7.91
CA LEU A 178 9.09 -8.02 -6.92
C LEU A 178 9.56 -9.47 -6.67
N LYS A 179 10.66 -9.92 -7.29
CA LYS A 179 11.16 -11.28 -7.15
C LYS A 179 12.25 -11.39 -6.08
N GLY A 180 12.50 -12.63 -5.62
CA GLY A 180 13.55 -12.94 -4.64
C GLY A 180 13.05 -12.87 -3.20
N ALA A 181 13.95 -13.07 -2.23
CA ALA A 181 13.68 -13.20 -0.80
C ALA A 181 13.23 -11.90 -0.09
N THR A 182 12.86 -10.85 -0.82
CA THR A 182 12.50 -9.54 -0.27
C THR A 182 11.03 -9.48 0.15
N TRP A 183 10.68 -8.47 0.94
CA TRP A 183 9.31 -8.14 1.29
C TRP A 183 8.87 -6.89 0.52
N PRO A 184 8.23 -7.04 -0.66
CA PRO A 184 7.74 -5.89 -1.39
C PRO A 184 6.50 -5.28 -0.72
N LEU A 185 6.42 -3.95 -0.74
CA LEU A 185 5.35 -3.15 -0.16
C LEU A 185 4.94 -2.01 -1.08
N ARG A 186 3.72 -1.52 -0.84
CA ARG A 186 3.21 -0.27 -1.37
C ARG A 186 2.98 0.70 -0.20
N VAL A 187 3.90 1.64 0.00
CA VAL A 187 4.03 2.46 1.22
C VAL A 187 3.69 3.93 0.95
N GLY A 188 3.11 4.57 1.96
CA GLY A 188 2.84 6.01 1.96
C GLY A 188 1.65 6.42 1.10
N TYR A 189 1.68 7.66 0.64
CA TYR A 189 0.67 8.26 -0.22
C TYR A 189 0.98 7.98 -1.68
N TRP A 190 0.36 6.91 -2.19
CA TRP A 190 0.44 6.49 -3.59
C TRP A 190 -0.88 6.65 -4.35
N GLY A 191 -1.95 6.98 -3.63
CA GLY A 191 -3.31 7.11 -4.13
C GLY A 191 -4.30 7.47 -3.03
N GLU A 192 -5.57 7.60 -3.42
CA GLU A 192 -6.67 8.01 -2.52
C GLU A 192 -7.47 6.83 -1.94
N ASP A 193 -6.97 5.60 -2.03
CA ASP A 193 -7.69 4.40 -1.56
C ASP A 193 -7.63 4.27 -0.03
N PRO A 194 -8.76 4.43 0.71
CA PRO A 194 -8.76 4.40 2.17
C PRO A 194 -8.40 3.05 2.79
N PHE A 195 -8.57 1.93 2.06
CA PHE A 195 -8.20 0.61 2.57
C PHE A 195 -6.85 0.11 2.05
N ARG A 196 -6.09 0.93 1.31
CA ARG A 196 -4.77 0.58 0.78
C ARG A 196 -4.74 -0.82 0.13
N ALA A 197 -5.77 -1.15 -0.66
CA ALA A 197 -5.94 -2.44 -1.33
C ALA A 197 -6.19 -3.67 -0.41
N ARG A 198 -6.41 -3.51 0.91
CA ARG A 198 -6.78 -4.60 1.85
C ARG A 198 -7.95 -5.45 1.33
N LEU A 199 -8.92 -4.81 0.70
CA LEU A 199 -10.17 -5.44 0.28
C LEU A 199 -10.11 -6.09 -1.12
N LEU A 200 -8.95 -6.08 -1.80
CA LEU A 200 -8.81 -6.63 -3.15
C LEU A 200 -9.23 -8.11 -3.27
N ALA A 201 -9.08 -8.90 -2.21
CA ALA A 201 -9.54 -10.31 -2.19
C ALA A 201 -11.05 -10.44 -2.46
N PHE A 202 -11.84 -9.43 -2.13
CA PHE A 202 -13.29 -9.42 -2.30
C PHE A 202 -13.75 -8.73 -3.59
N ARG A 203 -12.83 -8.32 -4.48
CA ARG A 203 -13.17 -7.59 -5.71
C ARG A 203 -14.18 -8.34 -6.62
N ARG A 204 -14.24 -9.68 -6.52
CA ARG A 204 -15.14 -10.54 -7.28
C ARG A 204 -16.34 -11.06 -6.48
N VAL A 205 -16.59 -10.52 -5.28
CA VAL A 205 -17.67 -10.96 -4.39
C VAL A 205 -18.82 -9.93 -4.46
N PRO A 206 -19.90 -10.21 -5.22
CA PRO A 206 -20.93 -9.20 -5.54
C PRO A 206 -21.60 -8.58 -4.32
N GLU A 207 -21.89 -9.39 -3.31
CA GLU A 207 -22.53 -8.96 -2.06
C GLU A 207 -21.64 -8.00 -1.26
N VAL A 208 -20.33 -8.25 -1.19
CA VAL A 208 -19.38 -7.35 -0.53
C VAL A 208 -19.28 -6.03 -1.29
N ARG A 209 -19.24 -6.08 -2.64
CA ARG A 209 -19.23 -4.87 -3.46
C ARG A 209 -20.45 -3.98 -3.20
N ARG A 210 -21.65 -4.58 -3.18
CA ARG A 210 -22.88 -3.85 -2.88
C ARG A 210 -22.88 -3.24 -1.47
N ALA A 211 -22.34 -3.95 -0.49
CA ALA A 211 -22.23 -3.42 0.87
C ALA A 211 -21.30 -2.20 0.92
N LEU A 212 -20.14 -2.28 0.25
CA LEU A 212 -19.17 -1.18 0.19
C LEU A 212 -19.65 0.02 -0.64
N GLU A 213 -20.46 -0.21 -1.68
CA GLU A 213 -21.10 0.85 -2.45
C GLU A 213 -22.03 1.73 -1.58
N ARG A 214 -22.70 1.15 -0.56
CA ARG A 214 -23.50 1.92 0.41
C ARG A 214 -22.64 2.88 1.23
N LEU A 215 -21.38 2.52 1.48
CA LEU A 215 -20.37 3.36 2.15
C LEU A 215 -19.59 4.24 1.16
N ARG A 216 -20.07 4.35 -0.09
CA ARG A 216 -19.44 5.10 -1.19
C ARG A 216 -18.00 4.69 -1.48
N TYR A 217 -17.66 3.43 -1.19
CA TYR A 217 -16.32 2.89 -1.39
C TYR A 217 -16.26 1.90 -2.54
N ARG A 218 -15.13 1.87 -3.25
CA ARG A 218 -14.83 0.94 -4.33
C ARG A 218 -13.56 0.16 -3.98
N ILE A 219 -13.59 -1.15 -4.15
CA ILE A 219 -12.48 -2.05 -3.79
C ILE A 219 -11.22 -1.80 -4.62
N GLU A 220 -11.37 -1.43 -5.89
CA GLU A 220 -10.25 -1.24 -6.82
C GLU A 220 -9.65 0.15 -6.64
N PRO A 221 -8.36 0.28 -6.29
CA PRO A 221 -7.67 1.56 -6.32
C PRO A 221 -7.61 2.05 -7.76
N ARG A 222 -8.31 3.15 -8.05
CA ARG A 222 -8.35 3.75 -9.39
C ARG A 222 -7.54 5.03 -9.50
N ARG A 223 -7.33 5.72 -8.39
CA ARG A 223 -6.68 7.03 -8.38
C ARG A 223 -5.28 6.86 -7.84
N LEU A 224 -4.29 6.95 -8.73
CA LEU A 224 -2.89 6.76 -8.39
C LEU A 224 -2.08 8.02 -8.68
N LEU A 225 -1.01 8.21 -7.90
CA LEU A 225 -0.02 9.22 -8.18
C LEU A 225 1.00 8.70 -9.18
N TYR A 226 1.11 9.43 -10.27
CA TYR A 226 2.00 9.19 -11.39
C TYR A 226 3.11 10.24 -11.41
N LEU A 227 4.35 9.79 -11.63
CA LEU A 227 5.52 10.64 -11.89
C LEU A 227 5.80 10.67 -13.40
N PRO A 228 5.46 11.76 -14.11
CA PRO A 228 5.65 11.84 -15.56
C PRO A 228 7.10 11.65 -16.00
N LYS A 229 8.03 12.26 -15.25
CA LYS A 229 9.47 12.22 -15.55
C LYS A 229 10.05 10.80 -15.46
N ASP A 230 9.61 10.03 -14.46
CA ASP A 230 10.14 8.68 -14.21
C ASP A 230 9.31 7.59 -14.88
N ARG A 231 8.15 7.97 -15.45
CA ARG A 231 7.15 7.05 -15.99
C ARG A 231 6.78 5.93 -15.01
N ALA A 232 6.60 6.30 -13.73
CA ALA A 232 6.37 5.37 -12.63
C ALA A 232 5.23 5.83 -11.73
N THR A 233 4.66 4.91 -10.95
CA THR A 233 3.71 5.23 -9.89
C THR A 233 4.40 5.21 -8.51
N LEU A 234 4.02 6.12 -7.63
CA LEU A 234 4.66 6.31 -6.31
C LEU A 234 4.40 5.17 -5.34
N GLY A 235 5.32 4.89 -4.42
CA GLY A 235 5.02 4.08 -3.23
C GLY A 235 5.55 2.65 -3.25
N TRP A 236 6.13 2.15 -4.35
CA TRP A 236 6.75 0.82 -4.34
C TRP A 236 8.06 0.82 -3.55
N ALA A 237 8.18 -0.12 -2.63
CA ALA A 237 9.40 -0.36 -1.86
C ALA A 237 9.58 -1.85 -1.57
N GLN A 238 10.73 -2.21 -1.04
CA GLN A 238 10.98 -3.56 -0.52
C GLN A 238 11.76 -3.51 0.77
N VAL A 239 11.42 -4.38 1.72
CA VAL A 239 12.24 -4.62 2.90
C VAL A 239 13.25 -5.72 2.62
N VAL A 240 14.50 -5.45 2.95
CA VAL A 240 15.68 -6.33 2.82
C VAL A 240 16.37 -6.57 4.16
#